data_AF-A0A177L0V4-F1
#
_entry.id   AF-A0A177L0V4-F1
#
_cell.length_a   1.000
_cell.length_b   1.000
_cell.length_c   1.000
_cell.angle_alpha   90.00
_cell.angle_beta   90.00
_cell.angle_gamma   90.00
#
_symmetry.space_group_name_H-M   'P 1'
#
loop_
_entity.id
_entity.type
_entity.pdbx_description
1 polymer ?
#
loop_
_entity_poly.entity_id
_entity_poly.type
_entity_poly.pdbx_seq_one_letter_code
_entity_poly.pdbx_strand_id
1 'polypeptide(L)'
;MSTLESDEDLKSRLEAGEGIESAMVQVVEGDENVVNVDIQLSADQTMTADEVIEKYSSVIKEKYPDQKVDLIIAKDDKLLKQTTLK
;
A
#
# COMPACT_ATOMS: atom_id res chain seq x y z
N MET A 1 -0.14 22.21 -9.74
CA MET A 1 -1.38 21.48 -9.38
C MET A 1 -0.96 20.04 -9.26
N SER A 2 -1.00 19.44 -8.08
CA SER A 2 -0.77 18.01 -7.94
C SER A 2 -2.07 17.29 -8.23
N THR A 3 -2.06 16.45 -9.25
CA THR A 3 -3.13 15.50 -9.55
C THR A 3 -3.00 14.36 -8.55
N LEU A 4 -4.06 14.11 -7.79
CA LEU A 4 -4.21 12.92 -6.97
C LEU A 4 -4.93 11.90 -7.83
N GLU A 5 -4.18 10.96 -8.40
CA GLU A 5 -4.77 9.85 -9.15
C GLU A 5 -4.88 8.63 -8.24
N SER A 6 -6.04 7.99 -8.23
CA SER A 6 -6.26 6.74 -7.50
C SER A 6 -6.04 5.56 -8.44
N ASP A 7 -5.21 4.60 -8.01
CA ASP A 7 -4.98 3.37 -8.76
C ASP A 7 -5.94 2.27 -8.33
N GLU A 8 -7.08 2.20 -9.02
CA GLU A 8 -8.14 1.22 -8.71
C GLU A 8 -7.72 -0.23 -8.96
N ASP A 9 -6.81 -0.49 -9.91
CA ASP A 9 -6.33 -1.84 -10.21
C ASP A 9 -5.42 -2.35 -9.10
N LEU A 10 -4.46 -1.54 -8.63
CA LEU A 10 -3.60 -1.95 -7.52
C LEU A 10 -4.43 -2.10 -6.24
N LYS A 11 -5.32 -1.14 -5.97
CA LYS A 11 -6.27 -1.24 -4.86
C LYS A 11 -7.02 -2.56 -4.88
N SER A 12 -7.66 -2.91 -6.00
CA SER A 12 -8.44 -4.14 -6.12
C SER A 12 -7.59 -5.41 -5.91
N ARG A 13 -6.34 -5.40 -6.39
CA ARG A 13 -5.40 -6.52 -6.17
C ARG A 13 -4.98 -6.67 -4.71
N LEU A 14 -4.80 -5.57 -4.00
CA LEU A 14 -4.50 -5.57 -2.57
C LEU A 14 -5.72 -6.04 -1.77
N GLU A 15 -6.91 -5.51 -2.06
CA GLU A 15 -8.16 -5.89 -1.36
C GLU A 15 -8.59 -7.34 -1.62
N ALA A 16 -8.16 -7.95 -2.73
CA ALA A 16 -8.32 -9.39 -2.96
C ALA A 16 -7.40 -10.26 -2.08
N GLY A 17 -6.43 -9.64 -1.39
CA GLY A 17 -5.51 -10.31 -0.49
C GLY A 17 -6.18 -10.82 0.78
N GLU A 18 -5.88 -12.05 1.16
CA GLU A 18 -6.41 -12.63 2.40
C GLU A 18 -5.97 -11.82 3.63
N GLY A 19 -6.96 -11.43 4.44
CA GLY A 19 -6.80 -10.63 5.65
C GLY A 19 -6.51 -9.15 5.40
N ILE A 20 -6.86 -8.62 4.23
CA ILE A 20 -6.98 -7.18 3.99
C ILE A 20 -8.45 -6.79 4.10
N GLU A 21 -8.71 -5.74 4.89
CA GLU A 21 -10.05 -5.16 5.05
C GLU A 21 -10.31 -4.08 4.01
N SER A 22 -9.32 -3.21 3.75
CA SER A 22 -9.35 -2.23 2.68
C SER A 22 -7.94 -1.78 2.29
N ALA A 23 -7.79 -1.28 1.07
CA ALA A 23 -6.58 -0.62 0.62
C ALA A 23 -6.89 0.73 -0.02
N MET A 24 -5.99 1.69 0.15
CA MET A 24 -6.03 2.98 -0.52
C MET A 24 -4.72 3.20 -1.26
N VAL A 25 -4.82 3.59 -2.53
CA VAL A 25 -3.65 3.91 -3.36
C VAL A 25 -3.82 5.32 -3.88
N GLN A 26 -2.85 6.18 -3.60
CA GLN A 26 -2.81 7.56 -4.06
C GLN A 26 -1.48 7.82 -4.76
N VAL A 27 -1.56 8.14 -6.04
CA VAL A 27 -0.42 8.60 -6.83
C VAL A 27 -0.38 10.13 -6.72
N VAL A 28 0.71 10.65 -6.18
CA VAL A 28 0.95 12.09 -6.03
C VAL A 28 1.95 12.50 -7.10
N GLU A 29 1.44 13.09 -8.17
CA GLU A 29 2.27 13.63 -9.25
C GLU A 29 2.91 14.97 -8.82
N GLY A 30 4.24 15.05 -8.95
CA GLY A 30 5.08 16.17 -8.53
C GLY A 30 6.54 15.95 -8.95
N ASP A 31 7.49 16.71 -8.40
CA ASP A 31 8.91 16.61 -8.77
C ASP A 31 9.54 15.21 -8.54
N GLU A 32 9.00 14.40 -7.63
CA GLU A 32 9.54 13.07 -7.28
C GLU A 32 8.54 11.90 -7.42
N ASN A 33 7.37 12.09 -8.06
CA ASN A 33 6.32 11.07 -8.28
C ASN A 33 6.24 9.99 -7.18
N VAL A 34 5.47 10.27 -6.12
CA VAL A 34 5.37 9.41 -4.95
C VAL A 34 4.03 8.69 -4.94
N VAL A 35 4.05 7.39 -4.65
CA VAL A 35 2.84 6.58 -4.46
C VAL A 35 2.66 6.33 -2.97
N ASN A 36 1.49 6.67 -2.43
CA ASN A 36 1.10 6.29 -1.08
C ASN A 36 0.16 5.10 -1.15
N VAL A 37 0.49 4.04 -0.41
CA VAL A 37 -0.32 2.82 -0.31
C VAL A 37 -0.63 2.60 1.16
N ASP A 38 -1.91 2.70 1.52
CA ASP A 38 -2.40 2.37 2.85
C ASP A 38 -3.12 1.02 2.79
N ILE A 39 -2.74 0.08 3.65
CA ILE A 39 -3.37 -1.23 3.77
C ILE A 39 -3.94 -1.35 5.18
N GLN A 40 -5.26 -1.47 5.25
CA GLN A 40 -5.98 -1.81 6.47
C GLN A 40 -6.12 -3.33 6.56
N LEU A 41 -5.54 -3.93 7.59
CA LEU A 41 -5.65 -5.35 7.87
C LEU A 41 -6.95 -5.65 8.61
N SER A 42 -7.58 -6.77 8.28
CA SER A 42 -8.75 -7.24 9.02
C SER A 42 -8.37 -7.76 10.40
N ALA A 43 -9.35 -7.85 11.30
CA ALA A 43 -9.16 -8.43 12.64
C ALA A 43 -8.62 -9.86 12.57
N ASP A 44 -9.07 -10.65 11.60
CA ASP A 44 -8.68 -12.05 11.35
C ASP A 44 -7.29 -12.21 10.74
N GLN A 45 -6.64 -11.10 10.32
CA GLN A 45 -5.28 -11.16 9.78
C GLN A 45 -4.31 -11.65 10.86
N THR A 46 -3.60 -12.73 10.54
CA THR A 46 -2.64 -13.41 11.41
C THR A 46 -1.19 -13.09 11.04
N MET A 47 -0.94 -12.65 9.79
CA MET A 47 0.40 -12.22 9.36
C MET A 47 0.83 -10.98 10.11
N THR A 48 2.12 -10.90 10.43
CA THR A 48 2.72 -9.69 11.00
C THR A 48 2.81 -8.59 9.96
N ALA A 49 2.92 -7.32 10.40
CA ALA A 49 3.03 -6.20 9.48
C ALA A 49 4.26 -6.31 8.56
N ASP A 50 5.36 -6.88 9.04
CA ASP A 50 6.56 -7.11 8.21
C ASP A 50 6.31 -8.19 7.13
N GLU A 51 5.62 -9.29 7.45
CA GLU A 51 5.26 -10.32 6.45
C GLU A 51 4.27 -9.79 5.40
N VAL A 52 3.31 -8.96 5.82
CA VAL A 52 2.39 -8.26 4.90
C VAL A 52 3.19 -7.35 3.97
N ILE A 53 4.13 -6.57 4.51
CA ILE A 53 5.00 -5.70 3.71
C ILE A 53 5.80 -6.51 2.70
N GLU A 54 6.45 -7.60 3.11
CA GLU A 54 7.21 -8.44 2.18
C GLU A 54 6.32 -9.01 1.07
N LYS A 55 5.12 -9.49 1.42
CA LYS A 55 4.17 -10.05 0.47
C LYS A 55 3.70 -9.03 -0.58
N TYR A 56 3.28 -7.85 -0.13
CA TYR A 56 2.68 -6.85 -1.03
C TYR A 56 3.69 -5.89 -1.65
N SER A 57 4.88 -5.73 -1.07
CA SER A 57 5.93 -4.88 -1.65
C SER A 57 6.34 -5.32 -3.05
N SER A 58 6.39 -6.62 -3.32
CA SER A 58 6.67 -7.15 -4.66
C SER A 58 5.60 -6.70 -5.66
N VAL A 59 4.31 -6.89 -5.32
CA VAL A 59 3.18 -6.52 -6.19
C VAL A 59 3.15 -5.03 -6.48
N ILE A 60 3.42 -4.21 -5.46
CA ILE A 60 3.44 -2.76 -5.58
C ILE A 60 4.63 -2.30 -6.44
N LYS A 61 5.83 -2.88 -6.23
CA LYS A 61 7.03 -2.58 -7.02
C LYS A 61 6.93 -3.03 -8.47
N GLU A 62 6.25 -4.13 -8.76
CA GLU A 62 5.99 -4.55 -10.15
C GLU A 62 5.21 -3.51 -10.94
N LYS A 63 4.30 -2.78 -10.26
CA LYS A 63 3.51 -1.72 -10.87
C LYS A 63 4.22 -0.37 -10.89
N TYR A 64 4.98 -0.10 -9.84
CA TYR A 64 5.69 1.16 -9.61
C TYR A 64 7.20 0.94 -9.44
N PRO A 65 7.91 0.44 -10.47
CA PRO A 65 9.32 0.04 -10.35
C PRO A 65 10.27 1.24 -10.21
N ASP A 66 9.91 2.40 -10.76
CA ASP A 66 10.74 3.61 -10.80
C ASP A 66 10.17 4.74 -9.91
N GLN A 67 9.17 4.43 -9.06
CA GLN A 67 8.55 5.40 -8.18
C GLN A 67 8.82 5.06 -6.72
N LYS A 68 8.96 6.09 -5.90
CA LYS A 68 9.05 5.94 -4.45
C LYS A 68 7.66 5.58 -3.93
N VAL A 69 7.54 4.44 -3.25
CA VAL A 69 6.26 4.00 -2.70
C VAL A 69 6.32 4.02 -1.18
N ASP A 70 5.52 4.88 -0.55
CA ASP A 70 5.32 4.88 0.89
C ASP A 70 4.17 3.92 1.23
N LEU A 71 4.50 2.82 1.91
CA LEU A 71 3.57 1.75 2.30
C LEU A 71 3.28 1.84 3.79
N ILE A 72 2.01 1.99 4.14
CA ILE A 72 1.51 2.05 5.52
C ILE A 72 0.61 0.86 5.76
N ILE A 73 0.88 0.14 6.86
CA ILE A 73 0.08 -0.98 7.32
C ILE A 73 -0.59 -0.58 8.64
N ALA A 74 -1.92 -0.65 8.66
CA ALA A 74 -2.73 -0.38 9.84
C ALA A 74 -3.65 -1.56 10.16
N LYS A 75 -4.05 -1.68 11.43
CA LYS A 75 -5.02 -2.66 11.91
C LYS A 75 -5.80 -2.05 13.07
N ASP A 76 -7.12 -2.16 13.08
CA ASP A 76 -8.00 -1.53 14.09
C ASP A 76 -7.68 -0.03 14.28
N ASP A 77 -7.59 0.72 13.18
CA ASP A 77 -7.19 2.15 13.11
C ASP A 77 -5.83 2.48 13.76
N LYS A 78 -5.00 1.49 14.07
CA LYS A 78 -3.64 1.67 14.60
C LYS A 78 -2.61 1.39 13.52
N LEU A 79 -1.72 2.36 13.30
CA LEU A 79 -0.54 2.17 12.47
C LEU A 79 0.33 1.08 13.11
N LEU A 80 0.50 -0.03 12.40
CA LEU A 80 1.40 -1.11 12.80
C LEU A 80 2.81 -0.85 12.30
N LYS A 81 2.93 -0.47 11.02
CA LYS A 81 4.22 -0.25 10.37
C LYS A 81 4.07 0.71 9.21
N GLN A 82 5.13 1.46 8.95
CA GLN A 82 5.30 2.27 7.76
C GLN A 82 6.69 2.00 7.19
N THR A 83 6.78 1.86 5.87
CA THR A 83 8.06 1.70 5.18
C THR A 83 8.02 2.41 3.84
N THR A 84 9.20 2.85 3.38
CA THR A 84 9.37 3.39 2.04
C THR A 84 10.05 2.35 1.17
N LEU A 85 9.39 1.96 0.08
CA LEU A 85 9.93 1.14 -0.98
C LEU A 85 10.63 2.04 -2.00
N LYS A 86 11.88 1.70 -2.31
CA LYS A 86 12.69 2.28 -3.38
C LYS A 86 13.14 1.19 -4.35
#